data_AF-A0A510KKZ8-F1
#
_entry.id   AF-A0A510KKZ8-F1
#
_cell.length_a   1.000
_cell.length_b   1.000
_cell.length_c   1.000
_cell.angle_alpha   90.00
_cell.angle_beta   90.00
_cell.angle_gamma   90.00
#
_symmetry.space_group_name_H-M   'P 1'
#
loop_
_entity.id
_entity.type
_entity.pdbx_description
1 polymer ?
#
loop_
_entity_poly.entity_id
_entity_poly.type
_entity_poly.pdbx_seq_one_letter_code
_entity_poly.pdbx_strand_id
1 'polypeptide(L)' 'MSESLRDAIEKAICEEENMGTAYSEVISLNERIKERIEELRNIGGFEDEIEEAEITLEDEEITCDELRIVLENLEEL' A
#
# COMPACT_ATOMS: atom_id res chain seq x y z
N MET A 1 15.70 -36.17 7.97
CA MET A 1 14.79 -35.38 8.82
C MET A 1 13.62 -35.02 7.92
N SER A 2 12.49 -35.72 8.04
CA SER A 2 11.28 -35.40 7.29
C SER A 2 10.48 -34.38 8.08
N GLU A 3 10.14 -33.24 7.48
CA GLU A 3 9.19 -32.29 8.07
C GLU A 3 7.90 -33.02 8.45
N SER A 4 7.40 -32.72 9.64
CA SER A 4 6.13 -33.26 10.11
C SER A 4 4.99 -32.65 9.28
N LEU A 5 3.94 -33.41 9.00
CA LEU A 5 2.72 -32.89 8.40
C LEU A 5 2.17 -31.67 9.15
N ARG A 6 2.43 -31.62 10.46
CA ARG A 6 2.06 -30.49 11.32
C ARG A 6 2.83 -29.22 10.97
N ASP A 7 4.13 -29.32 10.70
CA ASP A 7 4.98 -28.18 10.37
C ASP A 7 4.58 -27.58 9.01
N ALA A 8 4.18 -28.43 8.05
CA ALA A 8 3.69 -27.99 6.76
C ALA A 8 2.34 -27.24 6.85
N ILE A 9 1.43 -27.70 7.73
CA ILE A 9 0.13 -27.05 7.95
C ILE A 9 0.30 -25.71 8.66
N GLU A 10 1.15 -25.65 9.69
CA GLU A 10 1.43 -24.41 10.43
C GLU A 10 2.06 -23.34 9.54
N LYS A 11 2.98 -23.75 8.64
CA LYS A 11 3.58 -22.85 7.66
C LYS A 11 2.58 -22.32 6.63
N ALA A 12 1.70 -23.18 6.11
CA ALA A 12 0.67 -22.77 5.15
C ALA A 12 -0.34 -21.78 5.75
N ILE A 13 -0.72 -21.95 7.02
CA ILE A 13 -1.61 -21.02 7.72
C ILE A 13 -0.92 -19.66 7.93
N CYS A 14 0.35 -19.65 8.35
CA CYS A 14 1.11 -18.40 8.50
C CYS A 14 1.34 -17.65 7.18
N GLU A 15 1.43 -18.37 6.05
CA GLU A 15 1.54 -17.76 4.71
C GLU A 15 0.18 -17.17 4.26
N GLU A 16 -0.94 -17.81 4.59
CA GLU A 16 -2.29 -17.34 4.25
C GLU A 16 -2.72 -16.10 5.09
N GLU A 17 -2.40 -16.08 6.39
CA GLU A 17 -2.64 -14.91 7.25
C GLU A 17 -1.79 -13.69 6.85
N ASN A 18 -0.55 -13.91 6.39
CA ASN A 18 0.34 -12.83 5.91
C ASN A 18 -0.12 -12.21 4.59
N MET A 19 -0.77 -12.96 3.71
CA MET A 19 -1.37 -12.38 2.49
C MET A 19 -2.59 -11.51 2.81
N GLY A 20 -3.38 -11.90 3.82
CA GLY A 20 -4.52 -11.12 4.29
C GLY A 20 -4.13 -9.77 4.90
N THR A 21 -3.05 -9.72 5.68
CA THR A 21 -2.53 -8.47 6.26
C THR A 21 -1.92 -7.55 5.19
N ALA A 22 -1.13 -8.09 4.26
CA ALA A 22 -0.54 -7.30 3.17
C ALA A 22 -1.60 -6.64 2.28
N TYR A 23 -2.65 -7.38 1.89
CA TYR A 23 -3.74 -6.82 1.10
C TYR A 23 -4.54 -5.75 1.85
N SER A 24 -4.77 -5.94 3.16
CA SER A 24 -5.44 -4.93 3.99
C SER A 24 -4.61 -3.65 4.15
N GLU A 25 -3.29 -3.77 4.16
CA GLU A 25 -2.37 -2.64 4.23
C GLU A 25 -2.34 -1.85 2.92
N VAL A 26 -2.30 -2.52 1.76
CA VAL A 26 -2.42 -1.87 0.44
C VAL A 26 -3.70 -1.04 0.35
N ILE A 27 -4.84 -1.59 0.79
CA ILE A 27 -6.12 -0.87 0.78
C ILE A 27 -6.03 0.36 1.69
N SER A 28 -5.51 0.19 2.91
CA SER A 28 -5.43 1.26 3.91
C SER A 28 -4.52 2.41 3.44
N LEU A 29 -3.38 2.09 2.81
CA LEU A 29 -2.48 3.09 2.22
C LEU A 29 -3.14 3.82 1.05
N ASN A 30 -3.80 3.09 0.15
CA ASN A 30 -4.54 3.67 -0.97
C ASN A 30 -5.61 4.67 -0.50
N GLU A 31 -6.40 4.32 0.51
CA GLU A 31 -7.42 5.20 1.07
C GLU A 31 -6.81 6.48 1.65
N ARG A 32 -5.73 6.36 2.45
CA ARG A 32 -5.02 7.52 3.02
C ARG A 32 -4.42 8.44 1.96
N ILE A 33 -3.79 7.86 0.92
CA ILE A 33 -3.23 8.66 -0.18
C ILE A 33 -4.34 9.44 -0.88
N LYS A 34 -5.50 8.80 -1.16
CA LYS A 34 -6.64 9.48 -1.79
C LYS A 34 -7.20 10.61 -0.95
N GLU A 35 -7.34 10.41 0.36
CA GLU A 35 -7.74 11.48 1.28
C GLU A 35 -6.76 12.66 1.23
N ARG A 36 -5.45 12.37 1.28
CA ARG A 36 -4.43 13.41 1.24
C ARG A 36 -4.39 14.16 -0.08
N ILE A 37 -4.56 13.46 -1.20
CA ILE A 37 -4.70 14.06 -2.52
C ILE A 37 -5.90 15.02 -2.55
N GLU A 38 -7.05 14.64 -2.00
CA GLU A 38 -8.24 15.50 -1.95
C GLU A 38 -7.99 16.77 -1.11
N GLU A 39 -7.31 16.65 0.03
CA GLU A 39 -6.89 17.79 0.83
C GLU A 39 -5.99 18.75 0.05
N LEU A 40 -4.94 18.23 -0.60
CA LEU A 40 -4.01 19.03 -1.41
C LEU A 40 -4.74 19.69 -2.59
N ARG A 41 -5.70 18.99 -3.21
CA ARG A 41 -6.53 19.54 -4.29
C ARG A 41 -7.39 20.71 -3.82
N ASN A 42 -7.86 20.67 -2.57
CA ASN A 42 -8.61 21.77 -1.96
C ASN A 42 -7.73 22.96 -1.58
N ILE A 43 -6.46 22.73 -1.25
CA ILE A 43 -5.49 23.79 -0.98
C ILE A 43 -5.02 24.46 -2.28
N GLY A 44 -4.77 23.64 -3.32
CA GLY A 44 -4.25 24.06 -4.62
C GLY A 44 -2.75 24.37 -4.59
N GLY A 45 -2.11 24.38 -5.77
CA GLY A 45 -0.67 24.64 -5.91
C GLY A 45 0.24 23.42 -5.77
N PHE A 46 -0.36 22.22 -5.77
CA PHE A 46 0.32 20.92 -5.72
C PHE A 46 -0.11 20.03 -6.90
N GLU A 47 -0.45 20.64 -8.03
CA GLU A 47 -1.01 19.92 -9.18
C GLU A 47 -0.03 18.87 -9.74
N ASP A 48 1.27 19.19 -9.76
CA ASP A 48 2.32 18.30 -10.26
C ASP A 48 2.49 17.08 -9.32
N GLU A 49 2.52 17.31 -8.01
CA GLU A 49 2.69 16.25 -7.01
C GLU A 49 1.45 15.34 -6.93
N ILE A 50 0.25 15.91 -7.11
CA ILE A 50 -0.98 15.13 -7.20
C ILE A 50 -0.97 14.25 -8.46
N GLU A 51 -0.58 14.78 -9.63
CA GLU A 51 -0.52 14.01 -10.87
C GLU A 51 0.48 12.84 -10.76
N GLU A 52 1.66 13.07 -10.17
CA GLU A 52 2.66 12.02 -9.94
C GLU A 52 2.12 10.90 -9.02
N ALA A 53 1.42 11.28 -7.94
CA ALA A 53 0.79 10.32 -7.05
C ALA A 53 -0.31 9.52 -7.75
N GLU A 54 -1.17 10.16 -8.55
CA GLU A 54 -2.23 9.48 -9.31
C GLU A 54 -1.66 8.48 -10.33
N ILE A 55 -0.62 8.85 -11.07
CA ILE A 55 0.06 7.94 -12.01
C ILE A 55 0.58 6.70 -11.29
N THR A 56 1.17 6.88 -10.10
CA THR A 56 1.69 5.76 -9.31
C THR A 56 0.56 4.85 -8.82
N LEU A 57 -0.57 5.41 -8.39
CA LEU A 57 -1.75 4.65 -7.95
C LEU A 57 -2.45 3.87 -9.08
N GLU A 58 -2.28 4.28 -10.34
CA GLU A 58 -2.81 3.57 -11.51
C GLU A 58 -2.00 2.33 -11.89
N ASP A 59 -0.83 2.12 -11.28
CA ASP A 59 0.00 0.93 -11.53
C ASP A 59 -0.61 -0.33 -10.88
N GLU A 60 -1.01 -1.30 -11.70
CA GLU A 60 -1.55 -2.59 -11.26
C GLU A 60 -0.52 -3.43 -10.50
N GLU A 61 0.78 -3.17 -10.66
CA GLU A 61 1.87 -3.86 -9.99
C GLU A 61 2.43 -3.10 -8.77
N ILE A 62 1.76 -2.03 -8.33
CA ILE A 62 2.23 -1.22 -7.20
C ILE A 62 2.40 -2.03 -5.91
N THR A 63 3.54 -1.81 -5.25
CA THR A 63 3.88 -2.46 -3.99
C THR A 63 3.49 -1.62 -2.76
N CYS A 64 3.36 -2.26 -1.58
CA CYS A 64 3.12 -1.54 -0.32
C CYS A 64 4.19 -0.48 -0.03
N ASP A 65 5.45 -0.76 -0.36
CA ASP A 65 6.56 0.15 -0.08
C ASP A 65 6.49 1.38 -0.97
N GLU A 66 6.10 1.23 -2.24
CA GLU A 66 5.86 2.36 -3.15
C GLU A 66 4.70 3.22 -2.68
N LEU A 67 3.58 2.61 -2.24
CA LEU A 67 2.47 3.36 -1.64
C LEU A 67 2.90 4.14 -0.40
N ARG A 68 3.76 3.57 0.46
CA ARG A 68 4.30 4.30 1.62
C ARG A 68 5.13 5.50 1.20
N ILE A 69 6.00 5.35 0.19
CA ILE A 69 6.83 6.46 -0.32
C ILE A 69 5.93 7.58 -0.87
N VAL A 70 4.91 7.23 -1.65
CA VAL A 70 3.94 8.22 -2.18
C VAL A 70 3.25 8.95 -1.03
N LEU A 71 2.78 8.21 -0.02
CA LEU A 71 2.11 8.82 1.14
C LEU A 71 3.05 9.75 1.92
N GLU A 72 4.29 9.32 2.18
CA GLU A 72 5.31 10.15 2.85
C GLU A 72 5.57 11.45 2.08
N ASN A 73 5.75 11.36 0.76
CA ASN A 73 5.95 12.54 -0.08
C ASN A 73 4.78 13.53 0.02
N LEU A 74 3.53 13.05 0.00
CA LEU A 74 2.34 13.91 0.10
C LEU A 74 2.11 14.47 1.51
N GLU A 75 2.57 13.78 2.56
CA GLU A 75 2.50 14.25 3.94
C GLU A 75 3.56 15.34 4.24
N GLU A 76 4.61 15.46 3.43
CA GLU A 76 5.65 16.50 3.55
C GLU A 76 5.28 17.85 2.90
N LEU A 77 4.19 17.92 2.13
CA LEU A 77 3.69 19.12 1.43
C LEU A 77 2.77 20.01 2.28
#